data_AF-A0A8B9GV70-F1
#
_entry.id   AF-A0A8B9GV70-F1
#
_cell.length_a   1.000
_cell.length_b   1.000
_cell.length_c   1.000
_cell.angle_alpha   90.00
_cell.angle_beta   90.00
_cell.angle_gamma   90.00
#
_symmetry.space_group_name_H-M   'P 1'
#
loop_
_entity.id
_entity.type
_entity.pdbx_description
1 polymer ?
#
loop_
_entity_poly.entity_id
_entity_poly.type
_entity_poly.pdbx_seq_one_letter_code
_entity_poly.pdbx_strand_id
1 'polypeptide(L)'
;MAAGSGAASGQSRGSAAVLESSLDRRFQGVTNTMESIQGLSTWCIENKKHHSIIVRHWIKRLRKCEYQSRAHPAAAQPAER
;
A
#
# COMPACT_ATOMS: atom_id res chain seq x y z
N MET A 1 -37.04 9.80 -31.09
CA MET A 1 -35.57 9.78 -31.32
C MET A 1 -34.86 10.21 -30.04
N ALA A 2 -33.78 9.48 -29.71
CA ALA A 2 -32.58 9.87 -28.93
C ALA A 2 -32.62 10.15 -27.41
N ALA A 3 -31.47 9.75 -26.83
CA ALA A 3 -30.84 10.10 -25.54
C ALA A 3 -31.21 9.22 -24.33
N GLY A 4 -30.28 8.53 -23.67
CA GLY A 4 -28.84 8.44 -23.85
C GLY A 4 -28.29 7.43 -22.84
N SER A 5 -27.31 6.65 -23.28
CA SER A 5 -26.53 5.71 -22.48
C SER A 5 -25.77 6.40 -21.35
N GLY A 6 -25.61 5.71 -20.21
CA GLY A 6 -24.42 5.86 -19.37
C GLY A 6 -24.69 6.11 -17.89
N ALA A 7 -24.86 5.05 -17.11
CA ALA A 7 -24.59 5.10 -15.66
C ALA A 7 -24.30 3.70 -15.08
N ALA A 8 -23.36 2.97 -15.67
CA ALA A 8 -22.76 1.80 -15.01
C ALA A 8 -21.29 2.10 -14.70
N SER A 9 -21.04 3.00 -13.74
CA SER A 9 -19.68 3.31 -13.25
C SER A 9 -19.70 3.77 -11.80
N GLY A 10 -20.51 3.13 -10.95
CA GLY A 10 -20.53 3.39 -9.50
C GLY A 10 -19.83 2.32 -8.66
N GLN A 11 -19.84 1.06 -9.12
CA GLN A 11 -19.53 -0.08 -8.25
C GLN A 11 -18.03 -0.33 -8.02
N SER A 12 -17.15 0.10 -8.93
CA SER A 12 -15.72 -0.23 -8.87
C SER A 12 -14.91 0.67 -7.92
N ARG A 13 -15.32 1.94 -7.74
CA ARG A 13 -14.62 2.90 -6.89
C ARG A 13 -14.67 2.54 -5.41
N GLY A 14 -15.82 2.04 -4.94
CA GLY A 14 -15.97 1.59 -3.55
C GLY A 14 -15.08 0.40 -3.21
N SER A 15 -15.03 -0.61 -4.09
CA SER A 15 -14.19 -1.80 -3.89
C SER A 15 -12.69 -1.47 -3.93
N ALA A 16 -12.28 -0.51 -4.76
CA ALA A 16 -10.89 -0.05 -4.80
C ALA A 16 -10.49 0.67 -3.50
N ALA A 17 -11.33 1.57 -2.97
CA ALA A 17 -11.05 2.29 -1.73
C ALA A 17 -10.95 1.36 -0.51
N VAL A 18 -11.79 0.32 -0.45
CA VAL A 18 -11.72 -0.71 0.60
C VAL A 18 -10.41 -1.51 0.50
N LEU A 19 -9.99 -1.84 -0.72
CA LEU A 19 -8.73 -2.52 -0.97
C LEU A 19 -7.53 -1.64 -0.58
N GLU A 20 -7.53 -0.37 -0.94
CA GLU A 20 -6.49 0.60 -0.58
C GLU A 20 -6.36 0.74 0.95
N SER A 21 -7.48 0.81 1.65
CA SER A 21 -7.50 0.89 3.13
C SER A 21 -6.93 -0.38 3.76
N SER A 22 -7.25 -1.55 3.19
CA SER A 22 -6.71 -2.85 3.63
C SER A 22 -5.21 -2.94 3.40
N LEU A 23 -4.75 -2.47 2.23
CA LEU A 23 -3.33 -2.40 1.87
C LEU A 23 -2.54 -1.51 2.82
N ASP A 24 -3.03 -0.30 3.13
CA ASP A 24 -2.31 0.60 4.01
C ASP A 24 -2.17 0.02 5.42
N ARG A 25 -3.23 -0.62 5.95
CA ARG A 25 -3.18 -1.31 7.25
C ARG A 25 -2.21 -2.50 7.23
N ARG A 26 -2.19 -3.29 6.15
CA ARG A 26 -1.25 -4.42 5.95
C ARG A 26 0.20 -3.93 5.87
N PHE A 27 0.47 -2.88 5.10
CA PHE A 27 1.82 -2.31 4.96
C PHE A 27 2.29 -1.59 6.22
N GLN A 28 1.40 -1.06 7.06
CA GLN A 28 1.77 -0.54 8.38
C GLN A 28 2.14 -1.65 9.37
N GLY A 29 1.45 -2.79 9.30
CA GLY A 29 1.67 -3.93 10.20
C GLY A 29 2.71 -4.94 9.72
N VAL A 30 3.33 -4.73 8.55
CA VAL A 30 4.35 -5.67 8.05
C VAL A 30 5.63 -5.53 8.87
N THR A 31 6.15 -6.66 9.34
CA THR A 31 7.39 -6.76 10.12
C THR A 31 8.38 -7.66 9.38
N ASN A 32 9.64 -7.65 9.78
CA ASN A 32 10.68 -8.49 9.18
C ASN A 32 10.58 -9.98 9.56
N THR A 33 9.46 -10.43 10.14
CA THR A 33 9.25 -11.84 10.45
C THR A 33 8.77 -12.61 9.22
N MET A 34 9.15 -13.87 9.12
CA MET A 34 8.73 -14.75 8.03
C MET A 34 7.21 -14.82 7.91
N GLU A 35 6.51 -14.98 9.03
CA GLU A 35 5.05 -15.05 9.07
C GLU A 35 4.38 -13.78 8.51
N SER A 36 4.94 -12.61 8.81
CA SER A 36 4.40 -11.33 8.32
C SER A 36 4.59 -11.19 6.80
N ILE A 37 5.78 -11.52 6.31
CA ILE A 37 6.12 -11.48 4.88
C ILE A 37 5.31 -12.52 4.09
N GLN A 38 5.17 -13.74 4.62
CA GLN A 38 4.36 -14.79 4.01
C GLN A 38 2.87 -14.42 4.00
N GLY A 39 2.34 -13.92 5.13
CA GLY A 39 0.95 -13.48 5.22
C GLY A 39 0.61 -12.39 4.22
N LEU A 40 1.52 -11.44 4.00
CA LEU A 40 1.36 -10.42 2.96
C LEU A 40 1.42 -11.02 1.54
N SER A 41 2.35 -11.94 1.29
CA SER A 41 2.51 -12.59 -0.02
C SER A 41 1.29 -13.42 -0.41
N THR A 42 0.77 -14.24 0.52
CA THR A 42 -0.46 -15.02 0.32
C THR A 42 -1.64 -14.12 0.01
N TRP A 43 -1.83 -13.04 0.78
CA TRP A 43 -2.90 -12.09 0.54
C TRP A 43 -2.80 -11.43 -0.85
N CYS A 44 -1.59 -11.10 -1.31
CA CYS A 44 -1.37 -10.57 -2.66
C CYS A 44 -1.78 -11.57 -3.76
N ILE A 45 -1.51 -12.87 -3.56
CA ILE A 45 -1.87 -13.93 -4.51
C ILE A 45 -3.39 -14.09 -4.59
N GLU A 46 -4.09 -14.08 -3.45
CA GLU A 46 -5.55 -14.15 -3.39
C GLU A 46 -6.22 -12.94 -4.09
N ASN A 47 -5.60 -11.76 -3.98
CA ASN A 47 -6.10 -10.52 -4.55
C ASN A 47 -5.49 -10.17 -5.92
N LYS A 48 -4.91 -11.15 -6.65
CA LYS A 48 -4.18 -10.93 -7.91
C LYS A 48 -4.95 -10.17 -9.00
N LYS A 49 -6.29 -10.21 -8.96
CA LYS A 49 -7.17 -9.43 -9.86
C LYS A 49 -6.94 -7.92 -9.75
N HIS A 50 -6.46 -7.46 -8.60
CA HIS A 50 -6.17 -6.06 -8.30
C HIS A 50 -4.67 -5.74 -8.26
N HIS A 51 -3.81 -6.59 -8.85
CA HIS A 51 -2.35 -6.45 -8.81
C HIS A 51 -1.86 -5.03 -9.15
N SER A 52 -2.46 -4.36 -10.13
CA SER A 52 -2.06 -2.99 -10.53
C SER A 52 -2.18 -1.98 -9.38
N ILE A 53 -3.25 -2.07 -8.57
CA ILE A 53 -3.49 -1.18 -7.43
C ILE A 53 -2.53 -1.51 -6.29
N ILE A 54 -2.32 -2.81 -6.02
CA ILE A 54 -1.41 -3.31 -4.99
C ILE A 54 0.01 -2.79 -5.25
N VAL A 55 0.52 -2.98 -6.47
CA VAL A 55 1.87 -2.54 -6.85
C VAL A 55 1.99 -1.01 -6.78
N ARG A 56 1.01 -0.27 -7.29
CA ARG A 56 1.03 1.20 -7.24
C ARG A 56 1.07 1.73 -5.80
N HIS A 57 0.28 1.13 -4.90
CA HIS A 57 0.28 1.49 -3.48
C HIS A 57 1.57 1.11 -2.77
N TRP A 58 2.12 -0.07 -3.10
CA TRP A 58 3.38 -0.53 -2.53
C TRP A 58 4.52 0.43 -2.87
N ILE A 59 4.68 0.82 -4.14
CA ILE A 59 5.72 1.78 -4.56
C ILE A 59 5.54 3.14 -3.86
N LYS A 60 4.30 3.63 -3.75
CA LYS A 60 4.00 4.87 -3.01
C LYS A 60 4.44 4.77 -1.54
N ARG A 61 4.14 3.64 -0.88
CA ARG A 61 4.53 3.39 0.51
C ARG A 61 6.05 3.28 0.66
N LEU A 62 6.71 2.58 -0.26
CA LEU A 62 8.16 2.38 -0.25
C LEU A 62 8.90 3.72 -0.36
N ARG A 63 8.48 4.61 -1.26
CA ARG A 63 9.02 5.99 -1.34
C ARG A 63 8.85 6.78 -0.05
N LYS A 64 7.73 6.62 0.66
CA LYS A 64 7.48 7.27 1.95
C LYS A 64 8.37 6.70 3.07
N CYS A 65 8.62 5.39 3.07
CA CYS A 65 9.57 4.77 4.00
C CYS A 65 11.01 5.22 3.74
N GLU A 66 11.47 5.24 2.48
CA GLU A 66 12.79 5.76 2.11
C GLU A 66 12.99 7.22 2.57
N TYR A 67 11.97 8.06 2.42
CA TYR A 67 12.01 9.43 2.92
C TYR A 67 12.10 9.50 4.45
N GLN A 68 11.36 8.66 5.18
CA GLN A 68 11.42 8.62 6.65
C GLN A 68 12.75 8.05 7.17
N SER A 69 13.28 7.00 6.54
CA SER A 69 14.59 6.43 6.87
C SER A 69 15.71 7.44 6.64
N ARG A 70 15.63 8.24 5.57
CA ARG A 70 16.62 9.28 5.26
C ARG A 70 16.42 10.58 6.07
N ALA A 71 15.19 10.90 6.45
CA ALA A 71 14.84 12.04 7.31
C ALA A 71 15.14 11.79 8.79
N HIS A 72 15.67 10.62 9.15
CA HIS A 72 16.35 10.38 10.43
C HIS A 72 17.88 10.39 10.22
N PRO A 73 18.50 11.51 9.77
CA PRO A 73 19.94 11.64 9.88
C PRO A 73 20.25 11.71 11.38
N ALA A 74 20.97 10.71 11.87
CA ALA A 74 21.83 10.77 13.05
C ALA A 74 21.53 11.97 13.98
N ALA A 75 20.53 11.83 14.85
CA ALA A 75 20.45 12.67 16.03
C ALA A 75 21.71 12.37 16.85
N ALA A 76 22.71 13.24 16.68
CA ALA A 76 23.79 13.57 17.58
C ALA A 76 24.13 12.49 18.63
N GLN A 77 25.12 11.66 18.33
CA GLN A 77 26.01 11.21 19.41
C GLN A 77 27.03 12.34 19.61
N PRO A 78 27.00 13.10 20.72
CA PRO A 78 28.14 13.94 21.05
C PRO A 78 29.32 13.01 21.34
N ALA A 79 30.41 13.23 20.62
CA ALA A 79 31.69 12.60 20.92
C ALA A 79 32.11 13.08 22.32
N GLU A 80 31.91 12.25 23.33
CA GLU A 80 32.50 12.46 24.65
C GLU A 80 34.02 12.24 24.54
N ARG A 81 34.77 13.26 24.97
CA ARG A 81 36.24 13.32 24.99
C ARG A 81 36.81 12.57 26.18
#